data_AF-A0A845G028-F1
#
_entry.id   AF-A0A845G028-F1
#
_cell.length_a   1.000
_cell.length_b   1.000
_cell.length_c   1.000
_cell.angle_alpha   90.00
_cell.angle_beta   90.00
_cell.angle_gamma   90.00
#
_symmetry.space_group_name_H-M   'P 1'
#
loop_
_entity.id
_entity.type
_entity.pdbx_description
1 polymer ?
#
loop_
_entity_poly.entity_id
_entity_poly.type
_entity_poly.pdbx_seq_one_letter_code
_entity_poly.pdbx_strand_id
1 'polypeptide(L)'
;MKTGAKILHANTRLGYRTGLAALLLVLLTSGGAGAQDKPVERLDHAVARGGNLAQLEPLRLAIDQRLLLAQGVARAKWNARAQVEDLPREAQVIRAAVEQGAALGLPASWIEAVFRAQIEASKTVQRELFAQWRAQQVDRFADAPDLAKTVRPELDRLTAQILRSMLDNQSVLRDPARTSGVARALGALEARTLSPAAAEQALAPFQSQQ
;
A
#
# COMPACT_ATOMS: atom_id res chain seq x y z
N MET A 1 26.44 -19.95 51.58
CA MET A 1 26.98 -18.88 50.70
C MET A 1 25.77 -18.27 49.98
N LYS A 2 25.14 -17.15 50.39
CA LYS A 2 25.61 -15.74 50.41
C LYS A 2 26.38 -15.43 49.11
N THR A 3 25.93 -14.59 48.18
CA THR A 3 25.55 -13.16 48.31
C THR A 3 24.82 -12.75 47.01
N GLY A 4 23.64 -12.10 47.01
CA GLY A 4 23.41 -10.63 47.06
C GLY A 4 23.35 -10.04 45.63
N ALA A 5 22.45 -9.14 45.22
CA ALA A 5 21.56 -8.23 45.90
C ALA A 5 20.35 -7.83 45.01
N LYS A 6 19.20 -7.59 45.65
CA LYS A 6 18.04 -6.81 45.18
C LYS A 6 18.37 -5.31 45.27
N ILE A 7 17.74 -4.44 44.46
CA ILE A 7 17.06 -3.12 44.73
C ILE A 7 16.58 -2.62 43.33
N LEU A 8 15.30 -2.52 42.94
CA LEU A 8 14.12 -1.71 43.34
C LEU A 8 14.12 -0.21 42.91
N HIS A 9 13.23 0.10 41.95
CA HIS A 9 12.48 1.34 41.65
C HIS A 9 13.14 2.73 41.57
N ALA A 10 12.83 3.46 40.49
CA ALA A 10 12.05 4.74 40.45
C ALA A 10 12.33 5.47 39.10
N ASN A 11 11.36 5.83 38.26
CA ASN A 11 10.28 6.83 38.32
C ASN A 11 10.69 8.26 37.85
N THR A 12 9.87 8.79 36.93
CA THR A 12 9.48 10.21 36.72
C THR A 12 10.34 11.19 35.88
N ARG A 13 9.71 11.64 34.78
CA ARG A 13 9.58 12.99 34.14
C ARG A 13 10.66 14.06 34.36
N LEU A 14 10.95 14.81 33.28
CA LEU A 14 10.60 16.24 33.04
C LEU A 14 11.72 16.99 32.32
N GLY A 15 11.37 17.83 31.33
CA GLY A 15 12.27 18.91 30.90
C GLY A 15 12.03 19.49 29.51
N TYR A 16 10.92 20.21 29.31
CA TYR A 16 10.88 21.29 28.31
C TYR A 16 11.78 22.44 28.81
N ARG A 17 12.68 22.95 27.97
CA ARG A 17 13.28 24.28 28.14
C ARG A 17 13.25 25.07 26.83
N THR A 18 12.44 26.11 26.87
CA THR A 18 12.37 27.29 26.01
C THR A 18 13.62 28.17 26.11
N GLY A 19 13.94 28.92 25.04
CA GLY A 19 14.83 30.10 25.04
C GLY A 19 15.68 30.20 23.78
N LEU A 20 15.20 30.78 22.67
CA LEU A 20 15.41 32.19 22.26
C LEU A 20 16.87 32.65 22.20
N ALA A 21 17.40 32.88 20.99
CA ALA A 21 18.15 34.09 20.64
C ALA A 21 18.32 34.19 19.12
N ALA A 22 17.77 35.27 18.56
CA ALA A 22 17.89 35.67 17.17
C ALA A 22 19.25 36.34 16.90
N LEU A 23 19.79 36.18 15.70
CA LEU A 23 20.52 37.26 15.02
C LEU A 23 20.46 37.07 13.50
N LEU A 24 19.61 37.88 12.86
CA LEU A 24 19.60 38.14 11.41
C LEU A 24 20.73 39.11 11.07
N LEU A 25 21.46 38.84 9.97
CA LEU A 25 22.19 39.86 9.23
C LEU A 25 21.69 39.86 7.78
N VAL A 26 20.92 40.89 7.41
CA VAL A 26 20.42 41.13 6.05
C VAL A 26 21.40 42.08 5.36
N LEU A 27 21.95 41.65 4.23
CA LEU A 27 22.60 42.52 3.26
C LEU A 27 21.65 42.66 2.06
N LEU A 28 21.10 43.86 1.88
CA LEU A 28 20.31 44.24 0.72
C LEU A 28 21.24 44.49 -0.47
N THR A 29 21.00 43.82 -1.59
CA THR A 29 21.32 44.35 -2.93
C THR A 29 20.07 44.31 -3.79
N SER A 30 19.83 45.43 -4.46
CA SER A 30 18.61 45.80 -5.18
C SER A 30 18.51 45.17 -6.56
N GLY A 31 17.30 44.80 -6.96
CA GLY A 31 16.86 44.90 -8.37
C GLY A 31 16.29 43.61 -8.97
N GLY A 32 14.99 43.62 -9.26
CA GLY A 32 14.38 42.65 -10.18
C GLY A 32 12.97 42.17 -9.80
N ALA A 33 11.96 42.86 -10.33
CA ALA A 33 10.64 42.37 -10.73
C ALA A 33 9.95 41.26 -9.89
N GLY A 34 8.96 41.68 -9.11
CA GLY A 34 7.62 41.07 -8.99
C GLY A 34 7.51 39.54 -9.09
N ALA A 35 7.78 38.85 -7.99
CA ALA A 35 7.08 37.62 -7.64
C ALA A 35 6.70 37.73 -6.16
N GLN A 36 5.44 38.11 -5.88
CA GLN A 36 4.89 37.98 -4.54
C GLN A 36 4.71 36.50 -4.24
N ASP A 37 5.80 35.86 -3.83
CA ASP A 37 5.80 34.46 -3.47
C ASP A 37 5.51 34.36 -1.97
N LYS A 38 4.23 34.22 -1.59
CA LYS A 38 3.80 34.19 -0.19
C LYS A 38 4.25 32.87 0.48
N PRO A 39 5.24 32.88 1.39
CA PRO A 39 5.81 31.64 1.94
C PRO A 39 4.83 30.86 2.83
N VAL A 40 3.90 31.57 3.47
CA VAL A 40 2.92 31.01 4.42
C VAL A 40 1.83 30.22 3.70
N GLU A 41 1.31 30.74 2.58
CA GLU A 41 0.31 30.07 1.75
C GLU A 41 0.86 28.78 1.12
N ARG A 42 2.15 28.79 0.73
CA ARG A 42 2.85 27.59 0.24
C ARG A 42 3.00 26.51 1.31
N LEU A 43 3.25 26.89 2.57
CA LEU A 43 3.33 25.96 3.71
C LEU A 43 1.95 25.35 4.01
N ASP A 44 0.90 26.15 4.04
CA ASP A 44 -0.48 25.68 4.26
C ASP A 44 -0.92 24.72 3.15
N HIS A 45 -0.61 25.03 1.88
CA HIS A 45 -0.87 24.12 0.77
C HIS A 45 0.00 22.86 0.80
N ALA A 46 1.24 22.92 1.28
CA ALA A 46 2.08 21.73 1.43
C ALA A 46 1.57 20.81 2.55
N VAL A 47 1.14 21.39 3.67
CA VAL A 47 0.55 20.66 4.81
C VAL A 47 -0.81 20.09 4.44
N ALA A 48 -1.68 20.85 3.77
CA ALA A 48 -2.96 20.35 3.27
C ALA A 48 -2.76 19.26 2.19
N ARG A 49 -1.73 19.39 1.33
CA ARG A 49 -1.34 18.32 0.39
C ARG A 49 -0.83 17.07 1.12
N GLY A 50 -0.04 17.23 2.19
CA GLY A 50 0.45 16.12 3.00
C GLY A 50 -0.66 15.40 3.78
N GLY A 51 -1.56 16.16 4.42
CA GLY A 51 -2.72 15.61 5.14
C GLY A 51 -3.68 14.85 4.23
N ASN A 52 -3.91 15.37 3.02
CA ASN A 52 -4.75 14.72 2.00
C ASN A 52 -4.10 13.48 1.34
N LEU A 53 -2.82 13.19 1.61
CA LEU A 53 -2.16 11.96 1.14
C LEU A 53 -2.02 10.92 2.26
N ALA A 54 -1.99 11.33 3.53
CA ALA A 54 -2.03 10.42 4.66
C ALA A 54 -3.32 9.57 4.68
N GLN A 55 -4.44 10.13 4.22
CA GLN A 55 -5.71 9.40 4.06
C GLN A 55 -5.67 8.23 3.05
N LEU A 56 -4.60 8.10 2.25
CA LEU A 56 -4.40 6.96 1.35
C LEU A 56 -3.79 5.74 2.06
N GLU A 57 -3.39 5.86 3.33
CA GLU A 57 -2.82 4.75 4.09
C GLU A 57 -3.72 3.50 4.15
N PRO A 58 -5.03 3.58 4.41
CA PRO A 58 -5.92 2.41 4.38
C PRO A 58 -5.93 1.70 3.02
N LEU A 59 -5.91 2.45 1.91
CA LEU A 59 -5.84 1.89 0.57
C LEU A 59 -4.50 1.15 0.36
N ARG A 60 -3.38 1.81 0.71
CA ARG A 60 -2.05 1.22 0.62
C ARG A 60 -1.97 -0.09 1.39
N LEU A 61 -2.40 -0.09 2.66
CA LEU A 61 -2.34 -1.26 3.52
C LEU A 61 -3.22 -2.41 3.00
N ALA A 62 -4.42 -2.12 2.48
CA ALA A 62 -5.28 -3.16 1.92
C ALA A 62 -4.68 -3.79 0.64
N ILE A 63 -4.07 -2.98 -0.24
CA ILE A 63 -3.33 -3.49 -1.41
C ILE A 63 -2.14 -4.36 -0.98
N ASP A 64 -1.36 -3.87 -0.01
CA ASP A 64 -0.18 -4.57 0.50
C ASP A 64 -0.55 -5.94 1.08
N GLN A 65 -1.51 -5.95 2.01
CA GLN A 65 -2.03 -7.16 2.63
C GLN A 65 -2.56 -8.14 1.60
N ARG A 66 -3.29 -7.66 0.58
CA ARG A 66 -3.82 -8.51 -0.49
C ARG A 66 -2.71 -9.15 -1.30
N LEU A 67 -1.64 -8.42 -1.60
CA LEU A 67 -0.50 -8.95 -2.34
C LEU A 67 0.32 -9.93 -1.48
N LEU A 68 0.50 -9.68 -0.18
CA LEU A 68 1.19 -10.58 0.74
C LEU A 68 0.54 -11.98 0.83
N LEU A 69 -0.78 -12.09 0.65
CA LEU A 69 -1.48 -13.37 0.58
C LEU A 69 -1.01 -14.28 -0.56
N ALA A 70 -0.35 -13.72 -1.59
CA ALA A 70 0.17 -14.48 -2.72
C ALA A 70 1.15 -15.58 -2.29
N GLN A 71 1.90 -15.41 -1.18
CA GLN A 71 2.76 -16.47 -0.66
C GLN A 71 1.97 -17.69 -0.20
N GLY A 72 0.91 -17.46 0.59
CA GLY A 72 0.03 -18.53 1.07
C GLY A 72 -0.69 -19.22 -0.09
N VAL A 73 -1.15 -18.44 -1.07
CA VAL A 73 -1.74 -18.98 -2.31
C VAL A 73 -0.74 -19.85 -3.06
N ALA A 74 0.49 -19.38 -3.22
CA ALA A 74 1.56 -20.14 -3.86
C ALA A 74 1.81 -21.47 -3.13
N ARG A 75 1.96 -21.46 -1.79
CA ARG A 75 2.18 -22.69 -1.00
C ARG A 75 1.04 -23.70 -1.18
N ALA A 76 -0.20 -23.24 -1.14
CA ALA A 76 -1.38 -24.09 -1.34
C ALA A 76 -1.42 -24.68 -2.76
N LYS A 77 -1.19 -23.87 -3.80
CA LYS A 77 -1.16 -24.33 -5.18
C LYS A 77 0.01 -25.27 -5.46
N TRP A 78 1.17 -25.02 -4.87
CA TRP A 78 2.35 -25.88 -4.97
C TRP A 78 2.02 -27.29 -4.46
N ASN A 79 1.51 -27.39 -3.24
CA ASN A 79 1.12 -28.67 -2.64
C ASN A 79 0.06 -29.40 -3.47
N ALA A 80 -0.91 -28.66 -4.03
CA ALA A 80 -1.97 -29.22 -4.86
C ALA A 80 -1.52 -29.51 -6.31
N ARG A 81 -0.28 -29.18 -6.69
CA ARG A 81 0.22 -29.19 -8.07
C ARG A 81 -0.70 -28.44 -9.05
N ALA A 82 -1.31 -27.37 -8.57
CA ALA A 82 -2.25 -26.54 -9.33
C ALA A 82 -1.54 -25.44 -10.13
N GLN A 83 -2.16 -24.99 -11.21
CA GLN A 83 -1.64 -23.88 -12.02
C GLN A 83 -1.78 -22.53 -11.31
N VAL A 84 -0.84 -21.62 -11.58
CA VAL A 84 -0.92 -20.23 -11.08
C VAL A 84 -2.08 -19.47 -11.72
N GLU A 85 -2.35 -19.71 -13.01
CA GLU A 85 -3.47 -19.11 -13.73
C GLU A 85 -4.76 -19.90 -13.53
N ASP A 86 -5.86 -19.17 -13.32
CA ASP A 86 -7.21 -19.73 -13.18
C ASP A 86 -8.21 -18.72 -13.76
N LEU A 87 -8.29 -18.65 -15.09
CA LEU A 87 -9.09 -17.65 -15.82
C LEU A 87 -10.56 -17.59 -15.38
N PRO A 88 -11.26 -18.73 -15.17
CA PRO A 88 -12.64 -18.70 -14.68
C PRO A 88 -12.76 -18.04 -13.29
N ARG A 89 -11.84 -18.37 -12.37
CA ARG A 89 -11.84 -17.77 -11.03
C ARG A 89 -11.47 -16.29 -11.08
N GLU A 90 -10.49 -15.91 -11.89
CA GLU A 90 -10.07 -14.52 -12.09
C GLU A 90 -11.24 -13.66 -12.60
N ALA A 91 -11.97 -14.15 -13.60
CA ALA A 91 -13.17 -13.49 -14.12
C ALA A 91 -14.28 -13.37 -13.05
N GLN A 92 -14.46 -14.38 -12.21
CA GLN A 92 -15.42 -14.32 -11.10
C GLN A 92 -15.04 -13.24 -10.08
N VAL A 93 -13.75 -13.15 -9.70
CA VAL A 93 -13.26 -12.15 -8.75
C VAL A 93 -13.44 -10.74 -9.29
N ILE A 94 -13.12 -10.51 -10.56
CA ILE A 94 -13.28 -9.21 -11.21
C ILE A 94 -14.77 -8.82 -11.26
N ARG A 95 -15.66 -9.73 -11.72
CA ARG A 95 -17.10 -9.43 -11.76
C ARG A 95 -17.64 -9.06 -10.38
N ALA A 96 -17.31 -9.84 -9.35
CA ALA A 96 -17.78 -9.58 -7.99
C ALA A 96 -17.29 -8.22 -7.47
N ALA A 97 -16.04 -7.85 -7.75
CA ALA A 97 -15.52 -6.53 -7.39
C ALA A 97 -16.23 -5.41 -8.13
N VAL A 98 -16.49 -5.57 -9.44
CA VAL A 98 -17.24 -4.60 -10.26
C VAL A 98 -18.67 -4.44 -9.74
N GLU A 99 -19.38 -5.53 -9.46
CA GLU A 99 -20.74 -5.50 -8.90
C GLU A 99 -20.77 -4.75 -7.56
N GLN A 100 -19.86 -5.06 -6.64
CA GLN A 100 -19.77 -4.40 -5.34
C GLN A 100 -19.41 -2.92 -5.46
N GLY A 101 -18.42 -2.57 -6.28
CA GLY A 101 -17.96 -1.19 -6.41
C GLY A 101 -18.94 -0.32 -7.18
N ALA A 102 -19.58 -0.84 -8.22
CA ALA A 102 -20.60 -0.11 -8.98
C ALA A 102 -21.81 0.24 -8.10
N ALA A 103 -22.20 -0.64 -7.18
CA ALA A 103 -23.24 -0.35 -6.18
C ALA A 103 -22.87 0.81 -5.24
N LEU A 104 -21.58 1.15 -5.12
CA LEU A 104 -21.07 2.30 -4.36
C LEU A 104 -20.89 3.57 -5.21
N GLY A 105 -21.16 3.51 -6.53
CA GLY A 105 -20.98 4.63 -7.46
C GLY A 105 -19.58 4.77 -8.06
N LEU A 106 -18.71 3.77 -7.90
CA LEU A 106 -17.40 3.75 -8.54
C LEU A 106 -17.51 3.34 -10.02
N PRO A 107 -16.74 3.95 -10.95
CA PRO A 107 -16.72 3.55 -12.36
C PRO A 107 -16.27 2.08 -12.55
N ALA A 108 -17.09 1.29 -13.25
CA ALA A 108 -16.84 -0.14 -13.49
C ALA A 108 -15.47 -0.42 -14.15
N SER A 109 -15.09 0.38 -15.15
CA SER A 109 -13.80 0.24 -15.85
C SER A 109 -12.60 0.47 -14.92
N TRP A 110 -12.73 1.42 -13.98
CA TRP A 110 -11.67 1.70 -13.02
C TRP A 110 -11.52 0.55 -12.03
N ILE A 111 -12.63 0.00 -11.52
CA ILE A 111 -12.62 -1.18 -10.66
C ILE A 111 -11.99 -2.37 -11.38
N GLU A 112 -12.42 -2.65 -12.62
CA GLU A 112 -11.87 -3.75 -13.40
C GLU A 112 -10.35 -3.63 -13.55
N ALA A 113 -9.85 -2.44 -13.90
CA ALA A 113 -8.42 -2.22 -14.05
C ALA A 113 -7.64 -2.42 -12.75
N VAL A 114 -8.17 -1.92 -11.62
CA VAL A 114 -7.58 -2.14 -10.29
C VAL A 114 -7.48 -3.64 -10.00
N PHE A 115 -8.58 -4.37 -10.09
CA PHE A 115 -8.59 -5.79 -9.69
C PHE A 115 -7.87 -6.71 -10.67
N ARG A 116 -7.82 -6.38 -11.96
CA ARG A 116 -6.96 -7.06 -12.93
C ARG A 116 -5.50 -6.91 -12.57
N ALA A 117 -5.05 -5.69 -12.26
CA ALA A 117 -3.67 -5.42 -11.86
C ALA A 117 -3.30 -6.13 -10.54
N GLN A 118 -4.22 -6.16 -9.57
CA GLN A 118 -4.03 -6.87 -8.30
C GLN A 118 -3.93 -8.40 -8.49
N ILE A 119 -4.67 -8.98 -9.44
CA ILE A 119 -4.57 -10.41 -9.80
C ILE A 119 -3.23 -10.68 -10.49
N GLU A 120 -2.84 -9.88 -11.48
CA GLU A 120 -1.57 -10.07 -12.18
C GLU A 120 -0.37 -9.94 -11.25
N ALA A 121 -0.36 -8.95 -10.35
CA ALA A 121 0.65 -8.80 -9.31
C ALA A 121 0.76 -10.07 -8.43
N SER A 122 -0.37 -10.61 -7.98
CA SER A 122 -0.39 -11.85 -7.20
C SER A 122 0.15 -13.04 -8.00
N LYS A 123 -0.17 -13.14 -9.30
CA LYS A 123 0.36 -14.20 -10.18
C LYS A 123 1.86 -14.05 -10.39
N THR A 124 2.40 -12.83 -10.49
CA THR A 124 3.84 -12.58 -10.59
C THR A 124 4.59 -13.13 -9.37
N VAL A 125 4.15 -12.80 -8.14
CA VAL A 125 4.73 -13.36 -6.90
C VAL A 125 4.66 -14.89 -6.91
N GLN A 126 3.51 -15.46 -7.27
CA GLN A 126 3.35 -16.92 -7.32
C GLN A 126 4.29 -17.59 -8.33
N ARG A 127 4.47 -17.01 -9.52
CA ARG A 127 5.37 -17.54 -10.57
C ARG A 127 6.83 -17.49 -10.13
N GLU A 128 7.26 -16.39 -9.50
CA GLU A 128 8.61 -16.24 -8.96
C GLU A 128 8.88 -17.27 -7.85
N LEU A 129 7.96 -17.44 -6.90
CA LEU A 129 8.05 -18.46 -5.86
C LEU A 129 8.08 -19.88 -6.44
N PHE A 130 7.22 -20.18 -7.42
CA PHE A 130 7.24 -21.49 -8.10
C PHE A 130 8.57 -21.76 -8.82
N ALA A 131 9.20 -20.74 -9.39
CA ALA A 131 10.53 -20.88 -9.99
C ALA A 131 11.60 -21.16 -8.93
N GLN A 132 11.56 -20.42 -7.83
CA GLN A 132 12.46 -20.63 -6.70
C GLN A 132 12.33 -22.04 -6.10
N TRP A 133 11.11 -22.50 -5.84
CA TRP A 133 10.85 -23.81 -5.22
C TRP A 133 11.21 -24.98 -6.13
N ARG A 134 11.06 -24.83 -7.45
CA ARG A 134 11.59 -25.80 -8.42
C ARG A 134 13.11 -25.92 -8.33
N ALA A 135 13.82 -24.79 -8.30
CA ALA A 135 15.28 -24.79 -8.20
C ALA A 135 15.77 -25.38 -6.87
N GLN A 136 15.02 -25.17 -5.80
CA GLN A 136 15.31 -25.71 -4.46
C GLN A 136 14.80 -27.13 -4.24
N GLN A 137 14.11 -27.73 -5.23
CA GLN A 137 13.50 -29.06 -5.12
C GLN A 137 12.57 -29.20 -3.89
N VAL A 138 11.81 -28.15 -3.57
CA VAL A 138 10.88 -28.17 -2.44
C VAL A 138 9.77 -29.18 -2.74
N ASP A 139 9.57 -30.17 -1.87
CA ASP A 139 8.49 -31.14 -2.05
C ASP A 139 7.12 -30.53 -1.69
N ARG A 140 6.95 -30.14 -0.41
CA ARG A 140 5.67 -29.60 0.09
C ARG A 140 5.86 -28.66 1.28
N PHE A 141 4.86 -27.81 1.51
CA PHE A 141 4.76 -26.93 2.67
C PHE A 141 3.78 -27.48 3.71
N ALA A 142 4.20 -27.59 4.97
CA ALA A 142 3.32 -28.05 6.05
C ALA A 142 2.29 -26.99 6.49
N ASP A 143 2.58 -25.72 6.25
CA ASP A 143 1.81 -24.54 6.68
C ASP A 143 0.97 -23.93 5.54
N ALA A 144 0.73 -24.67 4.45
CA ALA A 144 -0.08 -24.17 3.34
C ALA A 144 -1.54 -23.94 3.79
N PRO A 145 -2.10 -22.74 3.59
CA PRO A 145 -3.46 -22.43 4.03
C PRO A 145 -4.52 -23.09 3.13
N ASP A 146 -5.71 -23.30 3.68
CA ASP A 146 -6.88 -23.66 2.88
C ASP A 146 -7.34 -22.44 2.06
N LEU A 147 -7.33 -22.57 0.73
CA LEU A 147 -7.71 -21.47 -0.16
C LEU A 147 -9.16 -21.05 0.04
N ALA A 148 -10.07 -22.00 0.24
CA ALA A 148 -11.50 -21.72 0.33
C ALA A 148 -11.90 -21.17 1.70
N LYS A 149 -11.32 -21.70 2.77
CA LYS A 149 -11.71 -21.39 4.15
C LYS A 149 -10.92 -20.23 4.76
N THR A 150 -9.70 -19.97 4.28
CA THR A 150 -8.82 -18.96 4.87
C THR A 150 -8.51 -17.84 3.89
N VAL A 151 -7.98 -18.15 2.71
CA VAL A 151 -7.49 -17.12 1.79
C VAL A 151 -8.62 -16.35 1.11
N ARG A 152 -9.64 -17.05 0.57
CA ARG A 152 -10.75 -16.40 -0.15
C ARG A 152 -11.54 -15.41 0.72
N PRO A 153 -11.94 -15.73 1.97
CA PRO A 153 -12.61 -14.76 2.84
C PRO A 153 -11.77 -13.52 3.10
N GLU A 154 -10.46 -13.67 3.26
CA GLU A 154 -9.56 -12.53 3.48
C GLU A 154 -9.40 -11.68 2.21
N LEU A 155 -9.32 -12.30 1.04
CA LEU A 155 -9.35 -11.59 -0.24
C LEU A 155 -10.65 -10.81 -0.43
N ASP A 156 -11.79 -11.38 -0.03
CA ASP A 156 -13.10 -10.71 -0.12
C ASP A 156 -13.17 -9.51 0.85
N ARG A 157 -12.67 -9.68 2.10
CA ARG A 157 -12.53 -8.59 3.08
C ARG A 157 -11.68 -7.44 2.53
N LEU A 158 -10.52 -7.76 1.97
CA LEU A 158 -9.58 -6.77 1.41
C LEU A 158 -10.14 -6.10 0.14
N THR A 159 -10.90 -6.83 -0.67
CA THR A 159 -11.63 -6.29 -1.82
C THR A 159 -12.59 -5.18 -1.38
N ALA A 160 -13.40 -5.43 -0.35
CA ALA A 160 -14.32 -4.42 0.19
C ALA A 160 -13.57 -3.19 0.75
N GLN A 161 -12.43 -3.39 1.42
CA GLN A 161 -11.60 -2.29 1.94
C GLN A 161 -10.96 -1.44 0.84
N ILE A 162 -10.45 -2.07 -0.21
CA ILE A 162 -9.93 -1.37 -1.39
C ILE A 162 -11.04 -0.53 -2.02
N LEU A 163 -12.21 -1.13 -2.30
CA LEU A 163 -13.34 -0.42 -2.90
C LEU A 163 -13.79 0.76 -2.04
N ARG A 164 -13.95 0.57 -0.73
CA ARG A 164 -14.33 1.66 0.17
C ARG A 164 -13.29 2.78 0.18
N SER A 165 -12.01 2.43 0.26
CA SER A 165 -10.94 3.42 0.25
C SER A 165 -10.83 4.15 -1.09
N MET A 166 -11.11 3.48 -2.21
CA MET A 166 -11.23 4.11 -3.53
C MET A 166 -12.36 5.14 -3.57
N LEU A 167 -13.52 4.80 -3.01
CA LEU A 167 -14.66 5.72 -2.92
C LEU A 167 -14.32 6.95 -2.08
N ASP A 168 -13.81 6.74 -0.87
CA ASP A 168 -13.49 7.82 0.08
C ASP A 168 -12.40 8.77 -0.46
N ASN A 169 -11.56 8.29 -1.37
CA ASN A 169 -10.41 9.04 -1.91
C ASN A 169 -10.53 9.34 -3.42
N GLN A 170 -11.71 9.17 -4.03
CA GLN A 170 -11.85 9.23 -5.48
C GLN A 170 -11.34 10.55 -6.09
N SER A 171 -11.60 11.68 -5.43
CA SER A 171 -11.16 13.01 -5.90
C SER A 171 -9.64 13.14 -5.93
N VAL A 172 -8.93 12.55 -4.95
CA VAL A 172 -7.47 12.58 -4.87
C VAL A 172 -6.83 11.60 -5.85
N LEU A 173 -7.37 10.38 -5.92
CA LEU A 173 -6.84 9.31 -6.76
C LEU A 173 -6.96 9.62 -8.26
N ARG A 174 -7.94 10.43 -8.64
CA ARG A 174 -8.22 10.78 -10.04
C ARG A 174 -7.78 12.18 -10.45
N ASP A 175 -7.17 12.96 -9.54
CA ASP A 175 -6.64 14.29 -9.85
C ASP A 175 -5.24 14.17 -10.51
N PRO A 176 -5.08 14.56 -11.80
CA PRO A 176 -3.80 14.47 -12.50
C PRO A 176 -2.69 15.29 -11.84
N ALA A 177 -3.02 16.38 -11.13
CA ALA A 177 -2.03 17.19 -10.42
C ALA A 177 -1.47 16.46 -9.18
N ARG A 178 -2.09 15.35 -8.76
CA ARG A 178 -1.75 14.58 -7.56
C ARG A 178 -1.03 13.28 -7.86
N THR A 179 -0.89 12.86 -9.13
CA THR A 179 -0.35 11.55 -9.51
C THR A 179 0.99 11.22 -8.82
N SER A 180 1.98 12.12 -8.84
CA SER A 180 3.27 11.87 -8.17
C SER A 180 3.18 11.82 -6.63
N GLY A 181 2.17 12.48 -6.05
CA GLY A 181 1.87 12.40 -4.63
C GLY A 181 1.23 11.07 -4.25
N VAL A 182 0.23 10.64 -5.02
CA VAL A 182 -0.44 9.33 -4.88
C VAL A 182 0.57 8.20 -5.04
N ALA A 183 1.44 8.25 -6.08
CA ALA A 183 2.46 7.24 -6.32
C ALA A 183 3.41 7.09 -5.13
N ARG A 184 3.87 8.19 -4.53
CA ARG A 184 4.70 8.15 -3.31
C ARG A 184 3.93 7.62 -2.11
N ALA A 185 2.70 8.09 -1.90
CA ALA A 185 1.87 7.69 -0.76
C ALA A 185 1.57 6.20 -0.77
N LEU A 186 1.31 5.60 -1.93
CA LEU A 186 1.02 4.17 -2.07
C LEU A 186 2.27 3.29 -2.20
N GLY A 187 3.43 3.86 -2.56
CA GLY A 187 4.61 3.11 -3.01
C GLY A 187 5.32 2.25 -1.95
N ALA A 188 5.09 2.54 -0.67
CA ALA A 188 5.68 1.82 0.46
C ALA A 188 4.89 0.54 0.78
N LEU A 189 5.07 -0.51 -0.03
CA LEU A 189 4.49 -1.83 0.18
C LEU A 189 5.52 -2.78 0.77
N GLU A 190 5.21 -3.47 1.86
CA GLU A 190 6.01 -4.59 2.40
C GLU A 190 6.17 -5.70 1.35
N ALA A 191 5.12 -5.95 0.55
CA ALA A 191 5.13 -6.91 -0.54
C ALA A 191 6.20 -6.63 -1.61
N ARG A 192 6.77 -5.42 -1.66
CA ARG A 192 7.92 -5.10 -2.53
C ARG A 192 9.14 -5.96 -2.22
N THR A 193 9.27 -6.45 -0.97
CA THR A 193 10.33 -7.39 -0.58
C THR A 193 10.12 -8.78 -1.18
N LEU A 194 8.89 -9.12 -1.58
CA LEU A 194 8.58 -10.38 -2.26
C LEU A 194 8.86 -10.28 -3.74
N SER A 195 8.38 -9.19 -4.36
CA SER A 195 8.57 -8.92 -5.78
C SER A 195 8.40 -7.42 -6.04
N PRO A 196 9.48 -6.71 -6.41
CA PRO A 196 9.38 -5.32 -6.84
C PRO A 196 8.46 -5.14 -8.05
N ALA A 197 8.51 -6.07 -9.01
CA ALA A 197 7.67 -6.05 -10.21
C ALA A 197 6.19 -6.21 -9.87
N ALA A 198 5.84 -7.12 -8.95
CA ALA A 198 4.45 -7.27 -8.52
C ALA A 198 3.93 -6.03 -7.77
N ALA A 199 4.77 -5.41 -6.93
CA ALA A 199 4.39 -4.17 -6.24
C ALA A 199 4.10 -3.03 -7.22
N GLU A 200 4.86 -2.91 -8.30
CA GLU A 200 4.61 -1.93 -9.37
C GLU A 200 3.31 -2.24 -10.13
N GLN A 201 3.11 -3.50 -10.51
CA GLN A 201 1.89 -3.96 -11.18
C GLN A 201 0.65 -3.65 -10.33
N ALA A 202 0.69 -3.93 -9.02
CA ALA A 202 -0.42 -3.70 -8.10
C ALA A 202 -0.83 -2.22 -8.03
N LEU A 203 0.12 -1.30 -8.19
CA LEU A 203 -0.10 0.15 -8.06
C LEU A 203 -0.34 0.86 -9.39
N ALA A 204 -0.04 0.24 -10.53
CA ALA A 204 -0.13 0.86 -11.85
C ALA A 204 -1.48 1.57 -12.13
N PRO A 205 -2.66 1.03 -11.76
CA PRO A 205 -3.95 1.70 -11.97
C PRO A 205 -4.15 3.02 -11.21
N PHE A 206 -3.31 3.33 -10.23
CA PHE A 206 -3.32 4.58 -9.46
C PHE A 206 -2.23 5.56 -9.90
N GLN A 207 -1.38 5.15 -10.86
CA GLN A 207 -0.19 5.89 -11.29
C GLN A 207 -0.23 6.25 -12.78
N SER A 208 -0.98 5.49 -13.57
CA SER A 208 -1.22 5.75 -14.99
C SER A 208 -2.57 6.41 -15.20
N GLN A 209 -2.63 7.47 -16.02
CA GLN A 209 -3.91 8.06 -16.44
C GLN A 209 -4.69 7.02 -17.26
N GLN A 210 -5.97 6.82 -16.94
CA GLN A 210 -6.95 6.17 -17.81
C GLN A 210 -7.90 7.23 -18.36
#